data_AF-A0AAD6UXW5-F1
#
_entry.id   AF-A0AAD6UXW5-F1
#
_cell.length_a   1.000
_cell.length_b   1.000
_cell.length_c   1.000
_cell.angle_alpha   90.00
_cell.angle_beta   90.00
_cell.angle_gamma   90.00
#
_symmetry.space_group_name_H-M   'P 1'
#
loop_
_entity.id
_entity.type
_entity.pdbx_description
1 polymer ?
#
loop_
_entity_poly.entity_id
_entity_poly.type
_entity_poly.pdbx_seq_one_letter_code
_entity_poly.pdbx_strand_id
1 'polypeptide(L)'
;KLSLALYFAAIGLATARVSSVLPRGFVCTLCEEIVANVQLQLKDDPAATEEEIESALDSTCSALSGDTTFVAVCDMLANVLVPIIEEGGDVGSACTEVGLC
;
A
#
# COMPACT_ATOMS: atom_id res chain seq x y z
N LYS A 1 -14.48 -8.00 34.47
CA LYS A 1 -13.28 -8.31 33.64
C LYS A 1 -13.65 -9.32 32.55
N LEU A 2 -14.55 -8.94 31.65
CA LEU A 2 -15.09 -9.82 30.62
C LEU A 2 -15.65 -8.97 29.48
N SER A 3 -14.82 -8.16 28.81
CA SER A 3 -15.34 -7.29 27.72
C SER A 3 -14.31 -6.77 26.71
N LEU A 4 -13.17 -7.43 26.52
CA LEU A 4 -12.24 -7.09 25.43
C LEU A 4 -11.93 -8.27 24.50
N ALA A 5 -12.04 -9.51 24.98
CA ALA A 5 -11.74 -10.69 24.17
C ALA A 5 -12.76 -10.95 23.03
N LEU A 6 -13.97 -10.39 23.11
CA LEU A 6 -14.99 -10.54 22.06
C LEU A 6 -14.89 -9.48 20.95
N TYR A 7 -14.20 -8.37 21.18
CA TYR A 7 -14.03 -7.33 20.15
C TYR A 7 -13.10 -7.81 19.03
N PHE A 8 -12.05 -8.54 19.38
CA PHE A 8 -11.11 -9.12 18.41
C PHE A 8 -11.65 -10.33 17.63
N ALA A 9 -12.83 -10.85 17.98
CA ALA A 9 -13.45 -11.99 17.29
C ALA A 9 -14.38 -11.58 16.13
N ALA A 10 -14.72 -10.28 16.02
CA ALA A 10 -15.69 -9.78 15.04
C ALA A 10 -15.06 -9.10 13.81
N ILE A 11 -13.76 -8.79 13.84
CA ILE A 11 -13.04 -8.48 12.60
C ILE A 11 -12.74 -9.82 11.95
N GLY A 12 -13.70 -10.27 11.14
CA GLY A 12 -13.62 -11.49 10.37
C GLY A 12 -12.25 -11.58 9.70
N LEU A 13 -11.46 -12.54 10.15
CA LEU A 13 -10.51 -13.25 9.29
C LEU A 13 -11.34 -13.87 8.16
N ALA A 14 -11.69 -13.05 7.17
CA ALA A 14 -11.77 -13.53 5.82
C ALA A 14 -10.40 -14.16 5.58
N THR A 15 -10.34 -15.47 5.68
CA THR A 15 -9.25 -16.27 5.15
C THR A 15 -9.32 -16.13 3.63
N ALA A 16 -9.01 -14.93 3.10
CA ALA A 16 -8.45 -14.82 1.80
C ALA A 16 -7.13 -15.58 1.92
N ARG A 17 -7.16 -16.85 1.49
CA ARG A 17 -5.93 -17.49 1.06
C ARG A 17 -5.46 -16.62 -0.09
N VAL A 18 -4.60 -15.65 0.22
CA VAL A 18 -3.71 -15.07 -0.77
C VAL A 18 -2.97 -16.29 -1.28
N SER A 19 -3.43 -16.82 -2.41
CA SER A 19 -2.71 -17.84 -3.17
C SER A 19 -1.44 -17.15 -3.62
N SER A 20 -0.44 -17.15 -2.74
CA SER A 20 0.97 -17.07 -3.11
C SER A 20 1.15 -18.04 -4.27
N VAL A 21 1.51 -17.61 -5.47
CA VAL A 21 2.77 -16.92 -5.73
C VAL A 21 2.57 -15.96 -6.89
N LEU A 22 2.26 -14.68 -6.62
CA LEU A 22 2.72 -13.66 -7.55
C LEU A 22 4.26 -13.73 -7.55
N PRO A 23 4.93 -13.82 -8.70
CA PRO A 23 6.38 -13.81 -8.75
C PRO A 23 6.89 -12.58 -8.00
N ARG A 24 7.98 -12.70 -7.22
CA ARG A 24 8.58 -11.54 -6.51
C ARG A 24 8.80 -10.37 -7.47
N GLY A 25 9.24 -10.65 -8.71
CA GLY A 25 9.40 -9.64 -9.75
C GLY A 25 8.10 -8.89 -10.10
N PHE A 26 6.96 -9.58 -10.13
CA PHE A 26 5.67 -8.94 -10.40
C PHE A 26 5.26 -7.99 -9.26
N VAL A 27 5.46 -8.41 -8.01
CA VAL A 27 5.14 -7.58 -6.84
C VAL A 27 6.07 -6.37 -6.73
N CYS A 28 7.37 -6.55 -7.05
CA CYS A 28 8.34 -5.47 -7.16
C CYS A 28 7.91 -4.45 -8.23
N THR A 29 7.61 -4.88 -9.46
CA THR A 29 7.14 -4.00 -10.53
C THR A 29 5.87 -3.25 -10.16
N LEU A 30 4.91 -3.93 -9.50
CA LEU A 30 3.69 -3.26 -9.06
C LEU A 30 3.95 -2.19 -8.00
N CYS A 31 4.86 -2.46 -7.05
CA CYS A 31 5.30 -1.48 -6.07
C CYS A 31 5.94 -0.26 -6.75
N GLU A 32 6.86 -0.49 -7.68
CA GLU A 32 7.54 0.57 -8.43
C GLU A 32 6.55 1.44 -9.23
N GLU A 33 5.56 0.81 -9.88
CA GLU A 33 4.51 1.54 -10.61
C GLU A 33 3.64 2.39 -9.68
N ILE A 34 3.23 1.86 -8.52
CA ILE A 34 2.42 2.61 -7.56
C ILE A 34 3.21 3.80 -7.02
N VAL A 35 4.44 3.56 -6.58
CA VAL A 35 5.37 4.58 -6.08
C VAL A 35 5.58 5.69 -7.12
N ALA A 36 5.85 5.33 -8.37
CA ALA A 36 6.09 6.31 -9.42
C ALA A 36 4.86 7.19 -9.68
N ASN A 37 3.65 6.61 -9.66
CA ASN A 37 2.42 7.37 -9.83
C ASN A 37 2.15 8.31 -8.66
N VAL A 38 2.40 7.88 -7.42
CA VAL A 38 2.23 8.73 -6.24
C VAL A 38 3.25 9.88 -6.24
N GLN A 39 4.52 9.61 -6.54
CA GLN A 39 5.54 10.65 -6.71
C GLN A 39 5.15 11.66 -7.79
N LEU A 40 4.61 11.21 -8.92
CA LEU A 40 4.15 12.10 -10.00
C LEU A 40 2.98 12.98 -9.58
N GLN A 41 2.07 12.46 -8.74
CA GLN A 41 0.94 13.23 -8.20
C GLN A 41 1.38 14.29 -7.20
N LEU A 42 2.38 13.98 -6.37
CA LEU A 42 2.85 14.86 -5.29
C LEU A 42 4.09 15.70 -5.66
N LYS A 43 4.64 15.57 -6.87
CA LYS A 43 5.90 16.21 -7.29
C LYS A 43 5.96 17.74 -7.09
N ASP A 44 4.80 18.41 -7.16
CA ASP A 44 4.68 19.87 -7.04
C ASP A 44 4.31 20.30 -5.61
N ASP A 45 4.07 19.33 -4.71
CA ASP A 45 3.73 19.52 -3.30
C ASP A 45 4.66 18.72 -2.37
N PRO A 46 5.84 19.28 -2.02
CA PRO A 46 6.79 18.65 -1.12
C PRO A 46 6.32 18.62 0.35
N ALA A 47 5.15 19.18 0.66
CA ALA A 47 4.56 19.19 1.99
C ALA A 47 3.17 18.52 2.01
N ALA A 48 2.97 17.54 1.13
CA ALA A 48 1.76 16.74 1.07
C ALA A 48 1.40 16.17 2.45
N THR A 49 0.15 16.36 2.84
CA THR A 49 -0.42 15.83 4.09
C THR A 49 -0.68 14.32 3.99
N GLU A 50 -0.79 13.64 5.14
CA GLU A 50 -1.19 12.22 5.23
C GLU A 50 -2.39 11.92 4.32
N GLU A 51 -3.42 12.77 4.39
CA GLU A 51 -4.68 12.62 3.68
C GLU A 51 -4.51 12.78 2.15
N GLU A 52 -3.60 13.64 1.70
CA GLU A 52 -3.25 13.81 0.29
C GLU A 52 -2.44 12.62 -0.24
N ILE A 53 -1.54 12.07 0.59
CA ILE A 53 -0.74 10.88 0.26
C ILE A 53 -1.66 9.65 0.15
N GLU A 54 -2.56 9.46 1.12
CA GLU A 54 -3.57 8.40 1.10
C GLU A 54 -4.48 8.52 -0.12
N SER A 55 -4.91 9.73 -0.48
CA SER A 55 -5.74 9.96 -1.66
C SER A 55 -4.99 9.63 -2.96
N ALA A 56 -3.71 9.97 -3.08
CA ALA A 56 -2.89 9.64 -4.24
C ALA A 56 -2.68 8.12 -4.39
N LEU A 57 -2.48 7.41 -3.26
CA LEU A 57 -2.38 5.96 -3.21
C LEU A 57 -3.71 5.30 -3.60
N ASP A 58 -4.83 5.75 -3.03
CA ASP A 58 -6.17 5.22 -3.34
C ASP A 58 -6.53 5.43 -4.82
N SER A 59 -6.22 6.60 -5.39
CA SER A 59 -6.44 6.89 -6.82
C SER A 59 -5.62 5.96 -7.71
N THR A 60 -4.34 5.77 -7.38
CA THR A 60 -3.43 4.87 -8.12
C THR A 60 -3.91 3.43 -8.05
N CYS A 61 -4.35 3.00 -6.87
CA CYS A 61 -4.81 1.63 -6.61
C CYS A 61 -6.18 1.34 -7.21
N SER A 62 -7.09 2.31 -7.20
CA SER A 62 -8.40 2.21 -7.85
C SER A 62 -8.28 2.14 -9.38
N ALA A 63 -7.24 2.70 -9.98
CA ALA A 63 -6.98 2.59 -11.42
C ALA A 63 -6.59 1.15 -11.85
N LEU A 64 -6.14 0.31 -10.91
CA LEU A 64 -5.74 -1.08 -11.15
C LEU A 64 -6.93 -2.08 -11.06
N SER A 65 -8.16 -1.59 -11.18
CA SER A 65 -9.47 -2.21 -10.84
C SER A 65 -9.89 -3.50 -11.58
N GLY A 66 -8.96 -4.25 -12.17
CA GLY A 66 -9.25 -5.50 -12.87
C GLY A 66 -9.20 -6.77 -12.02
N ASP A 67 -8.40 -6.79 -10.94
CA ASP A 67 -8.06 -8.06 -10.26
C ASP A 67 -7.89 -7.86 -8.75
N THR A 68 -8.62 -8.67 -7.97
CA THR A 68 -8.66 -8.62 -6.50
C THR A 68 -7.30 -8.86 -5.84
N THR A 69 -6.36 -9.46 -6.58
CA THR A 69 -4.98 -9.66 -6.14
C THR A 69 -4.23 -8.33 -6.03
N PHE A 70 -4.53 -7.36 -6.91
CA PHE A 70 -3.89 -6.04 -6.88
C PHE A 70 -4.38 -5.22 -5.70
N VAL A 71 -5.66 -5.31 -5.36
CA VAL A 71 -6.25 -4.61 -4.21
C VAL A 71 -5.50 -4.94 -2.91
N ALA A 72 -5.24 -6.23 -2.66
CA ALA A 72 -4.53 -6.63 -1.44
C ALA A 72 -3.08 -6.13 -1.39
N VAL A 73 -2.39 -6.09 -2.53
CA VAL A 73 -1.02 -5.54 -2.61
C VAL A 73 -1.03 -4.03 -2.43
N CYS A 74 -2.03 -3.36 -3.00
CA CYS A 74 -2.26 -1.93 -2.84
C CYS A 74 -2.51 -1.51 -1.39
N ASP A 75 -3.41 -2.22 -0.69
CA ASP A 75 -3.69 -1.95 0.72
C ASP A 75 -2.43 -2.15 1.58
N MET A 76 -1.65 -3.20 1.29
CA MET A 76 -0.37 -3.43 1.97
C MET A 76 0.62 -2.30 1.70
N LEU A 77 0.75 -1.87 0.45
CA LEU A 77 1.69 -0.81 0.06
C LEU A 77 1.28 0.54 0.64
N ALA A 78 0.00 0.89 0.66
CA ALA A 78 -0.46 2.16 1.23
C ALA A 78 -0.06 2.30 2.70
N ASN A 79 -0.27 1.26 3.51
CA ASN A 79 0.12 1.26 4.93
C ASN A 79 1.63 1.45 5.16
N VAL A 80 2.47 1.12 4.19
CA VAL A 80 3.92 1.21 4.32
C VAL A 80 4.48 2.47 3.66
N LEU A 81 3.90 2.90 2.54
CA LEU A 81 4.38 4.06 1.78
C LEU A 81 3.98 5.39 2.42
N VAL A 82 2.79 5.48 3.07
CA VAL A 82 2.34 6.70 3.75
C VAL A 82 3.41 7.25 4.71
N PRO A 83 3.88 6.51 5.73
CA PRO A 83 4.85 7.05 6.68
C PRO A 83 6.21 7.39 6.02
N ILE A 84 6.61 6.64 4.98
CA ILE A 84 7.86 6.92 4.26
C ILE A 84 7.77 8.26 3.53
N ILE A 85 6.63 8.54 2.88
CA ILE A 85 6.42 9.79 2.14
C ILE A 85 6.29 10.97 3.10
N GLU A 86 5.57 10.81 4.21
CA GLU A 86 5.42 11.84 5.25
C GLU A 86 6.76 12.26 5.88
N GLU A 87 7.66 11.29 6.09
CA GLU A 87 9.00 11.55 6.63
C GLU A 87 9.95 12.17 5.59
N GLY A 88 9.48 12.42 4.36
CA GLY A 88 10.30 12.90 3.25
C GLY A 88 11.29 11.85 2.74
N GLY A 89 11.00 10.58 2.98
CA GLY A 89 11.77 9.45 2.51
C GLY A 89 11.78 9.34 1.00
N ASP A 90 12.87 8.79 0.45
CA ASP A 90 12.94 8.50 -0.98
C ASP A 90 12.02 7.32 -1.29
N VAL A 91 10.84 7.64 -1.80
CA VAL A 91 9.84 6.63 -2.16
C VAL A 91 10.39 5.66 -3.23
N GLY A 92 11.42 6.07 -4.00
CA GLY A 92 12.09 5.23 -4.98
C GLY A 92 12.86 4.05 -4.38
N SER A 93 13.34 4.16 -3.12
CA SER A 93 13.94 3.05 -2.38
C SER A 93 12.93 2.26 -1.54
N ALA A 94 11.72 2.78 -1.32
CA ALA A 94 10.72 2.19 -0.45
C ALA A 94 10.44 0.71 -0.79
N CYS A 95 10.28 0.37 -2.07
CA CYS A 95 10.01 -1.01 -2.50
C CYS A 95 11.12 -2.01 -2.12
N THR A 96 12.38 -1.54 -2.06
CA THR A 96 13.53 -2.33 -1.60
C THR A 96 13.59 -2.39 -0.07
N GLU A 97 13.33 -1.27 0.60
CA GLU A 97 13.33 -1.18 2.07
C GLU A 97 12.31 -2.12 2.70
N VAL A 98 11.19 -2.35 2.02
CA VAL A 98 10.11 -3.23 2.47
C VAL A 98 10.27 -4.69 1.98
N GLY A 99 11.34 -4.98 1.24
CA GLY A 99 11.71 -6.33 0.78
C GLY A 99 10.82 -6.92 -0.32
N LEU A 100 10.12 -6.06 -1.06
CA LEU A 100 9.34 -6.46 -2.24
C LEU A 100 10.24 -6.55 -3.49
N CYS A 101 11.24 -5.67 -3.53
CA CYS A 101 12.48 -5.76 -4.30
C CYS A 101 13.63 -6.08 -3.31
#